data_AF-A0A357VEB8-F1
#
_entry.id   AF-A0A357VEB8-F1
#
_cell.length_a   1.000
_cell.length_b   1.000
_cell.length_c   1.000
_cell.angle_alpha   90.00
_cell.angle_beta   90.00
_cell.angle_gamma   90.00
#
_symmetry.space_group_name_H-M   'P 1'
#
loop_
_entity.id
_entity.type
_entity.pdbx_description
1 polymer ?
#
loop_
_entity_poly.entity_id
_entity_poly.type
_entity_poly.pdbx_seq_one_letter_code
_entity_poly.pdbx_strand_id
1 'polypeptide(L)'
;NLGKYQGEFQVIAYPNGFLYIRIPDLAYTSGFRRNYLIGVLTKAVVDIAFFLGKPVVLENLDFGKDRLDTNKKFNRMASNFPFTKMVEAVCRRAVKEGVPFKLVPARHTSTIGYWKYMERYAVPVHCAAALSIGRRAMGFKERVTKEMKQLVASIKQNLARKVNPDTPGEGEGMTRGVRACLRRLDRKLLLHNGLPPWQQEAYYSVWHDLKQLALSLR
;
A
#
# COMPACT_ATOMS: atom_id res chain seq x y z
N ASN A 1 -10.30 20.69 -14.85
CA ASN A 1 -8.88 20.38 -15.12
C ASN A 1 -8.08 20.84 -13.89
N LEU A 2 -7.30 19.97 -13.23
CA LEU A 2 -6.61 20.33 -11.97
C LEU A 2 -5.33 21.15 -12.21
N GLY A 3 -4.65 20.95 -13.33
CA GLY A 3 -3.37 21.59 -13.66
C GLY A 3 -3.49 22.72 -14.67
N LYS A 4 -2.37 23.43 -14.88
CA LYS A 4 -2.21 24.50 -15.88
C LYS A 4 -2.03 23.91 -17.27
N TYR A 5 -1.43 22.72 -17.38
CA TYR A 5 -1.15 22.05 -18.65
C TYR A 5 -1.92 20.72 -18.76
N GLN A 6 -2.25 20.33 -19.99
CA GLN A 6 -2.94 19.07 -20.26
C GLN A 6 -2.05 17.87 -19.87
N GLY A 7 -2.64 16.88 -19.20
CA GLY A 7 -1.93 15.65 -18.82
C GLY A 7 -1.10 15.72 -17.54
N GLU A 8 -0.98 16.88 -16.90
CA GLU A 8 -0.23 17.03 -15.62
C GLU A 8 -0.82 16.18 -14.50
N PHE A 9 -2.14 16.10 -14.46
CA PHE A 9 -2.91 15.32 -13.51
C PHE A 9 -3.81 14.37 -14.27
N GLN A 10 -3.62 13.08 -14.02
CA GLN A 10 -4.51 12.03 -14.50
C GLN A 10 -5.41 11.62 -13.32
N VAL A 11 -6.67 11.99 -13.40
CA VAL A 11 -7.66 11.69 -12.37
C VAL A 11 -8.53 10.53 -12.85
N ILE A 12 -8.53 9.44 -12.11
CA ILE A 12 -9.34 8.26 -12.37
C ILE A 12 -10.31 8.10 -11.19
N ALA A 13 -11.60 8.25 -11.46
CA ALA A 13 -12.66 7.98 -10.50
C ALA A 13 -13.18 6.55 -10.72
N TYR A 14 -13.32 5.79 -9.65
CA TYR A 14 -13.91 4.46 -9.66
C TYR A 14 -15.35 4.52 -9.12
N PRO A 15 -16.27 3.70 -9.65
CA PRO A 15 -17.71 3.78 -9.33
C PRO A 15 -18.04 3.49 -7.86
N ASN A 16 -17.14 2.83 -7.15
CA ASN A 16 -17.21 2.50 -5.72
C ASN A 16 -16.66 3.61 -4.81
N GLY A 17 -16.48 4.84 -5.33
CA GLY A 17 -16.11 6.02 -4.55
C GLY A 17 -14.60 6.21 -4.35
N PHE A 18 -13.75 5.40 -5.02
CA PHE A 18 -12.31 5.63 -4.99
C PHE A 18 -11.89 6.69 -6.01
N LEU A 19 -10.90 7.49 -5.63
CA LEU A 19 -10.28 8.48 -6.50
C LEU A 19 -8.77 8.23 -6.56
N TYR A 20 -8.24 8.11 -7.77
CA TYR A 20 -6.82 7.97 -8.02
C TYR A 20 -6.31 9.17 -8.80
N ILE A 21 -5.38 9.92 -8.19
CA ILE A 21 -4.73 11.08 -8.83
C ILE A 21 -3.29 10.70 -9.11
N ARG A 22 -2.93 10.63 -10.39
CA ARG A 22 -1.57 10.35 -10.86
C ARG A 22 -0.92 11.61 -11.41
N ILE A 23 0.33 11.82 -11.03
CA ILE A 23 1.20 12.91 -11.50
C ILE A 23 2.46 12.28 -12.11
N PRO A 24 2.48 12.01 -13.42
CA PRO A 24 3.58 11.26 -14.06
C PRO A 24 4.97 11.87 -13.84
N ASP A 25 5.06 13.19 -13.87
CA ASP A 25 6.35 13.91 -13.89
C ASP A 25 6.93 14.18 -12.49
N LEU A 26 6.20 13.88 -11.41
CA LEU A 26 6.53 14.36 -10.07
C LEU A 26 7.94 13.94 -9.59
N ALA A 27 8.35 12.72 -9.95
CA ALA A 27 9.64 12.16 -9.58
C ALA A 27 10.81 12.73 -10.39
N TYR A 28 10.55 13.21 -11.61
CA TYR A 28 11.60 13.54 -12.59
C TYR A 28 11.73 15.04 -12.88
N THR A 29 10.76 15.84 -12.43
CA THR A 29 10.73 17.27 -12.75
C THR A 29 11.66 18.13 -11.88
N SER A 30 11.91 19.38 -12.32
CA SER A 30 12.73 20.35 -11.59
C SER A 30 12.11 20.74 -10.25
N GLY A 31 12.91 21.27 -9.32
CA GLY A 31 12.43 21.67 -7.99
C GLY A 31 11.24 22.64 -8.02
N PHE A 32 11.29 23.64 -8.91
CA PHE A 32 10.21 24.62 -9.06
C PHE A 32 8.91 23.98 -9.56
N ARG A 33 8.98 23.20 -10.66
CA ARG A 33 7.80 22.51 -11.22
C ARG A 33 7.25 21.46 -10.24
N ARG A 34 8.12 20.80 -9.47
CA ARG A 34 7.72 19.87 -8.41
C ARG A 34 6.92 20.58 -7.32
N ASN A 35 7.40 21.71 -6.82
CA ASN A 35 6.69 22.48 -5.79
C ASN A 35 5.31 22.94 -6.28
N TYR A 36 5.21 23.38 -7.54
CA TYR A 36 3.93 23.70 -8.17
C TYR A 36 2.97 22.50 -8.17
N LEU A 37 3.42 21.34 -8.68
CA LEU A 37 2.59 20.14 -8.75
C LEU A 37 2.13 19.66 -7.35
N ILE A 38 3.02 19.68 -6.36
CA ILE A 38 2.67 19.37 -4.96
C ILE A 38 1.63 20.36 -4.44
N GLY A 39 1.79 21.66 -4.71
CA GLY A 39 0.85 22.69 -4.27
C GLY A 39 -0.56 22.51 -4.84
N VAL A 40 -0.65 22.20 -6.14
CA VAL A 40 -1.93 21.92 -6.82
C VAL A 40 -2.57 20.64 -6.28
N LEU A 41 -1.81 19.55 -6.14
CA LEU A 41 -2.31 18.31 -5.55
C LEU A 41 -2.85 18.53 -4.13
N THR A 42 -2.06 19.24 -3.32
CA THR A 42 -2.38 19.56 -1.94
C THR A 42 -3.68 20.35 -1.84
N LYS A 43 -3.85 21.37 -2.70
CA LYS A 43 -5.11 22.12 -2.79
C LYS A 43 -6.28 21.19 -3.11
N ALA A 44 -6.16 20.38 -4.16
CA ALA A 44 -7.22 19.46 -4.56
C ALA A 44 -7.63 18.50 -3.43
N VAL A 45 -6.67 17.88 -2.74
CA VAL A 45 -6.94 16.95 -1.65
C VAL A 45 -7.63 17.62 -0.46
N VAL A 46 -7.14 18.80 -0.04
CA VAL A 46 -7.72 19.51 1.11
C VAL A 46 -9.10 20.07 0.77
N ASP A 47 -9.30 20.61 -0.44
CA ASP A 47 -10.60 21.12 -0.89
C ASP A 47 -11.65 19.99 -0.92
N ILE A 48 -11.28 18.79 -1.39
CA ILE A 48 -12.16 17.61 -1.37
C ILE A 48 -12.51 17.24 0.07
N ALA A 49 -11.53 17.19 0.96
CA ALA A 49 -11.73 16.84 2.37
C ALA A 49 -12.63 17.85 3.09
N PHE A 50 -12.40 19.14 2.84
CA PHE A 50 -13.22 20.24 3.33
C PHE A 50 -14.67 20.10 2.86
N PHE A 51 -14.88 19.94 1.55
CA PHE A 51 -16.20 19.80 0.95
C PHE A 51 -16.97 18.60 1.51
N LEU A 52 -16.29 17.47 1.76
CA LEU A 52 -16.89 16.26 2.31
C LEU A 52 -17.07 16.31 3.84
N GLY A 53 -16.54 17.34 4.51
CA GLY A 53 -16.49 17.40 5.98
C GLY A 53 -15.72 16.24 6.59
N LYS A 54 -14.66 15.77 5.93
CA LYS A 54 -13.86 14.61 6.37
C LYS A 54 -12.41 15.02 6.68
N PRO A 55 -11.75 14.37 7.66
CA PRO A 55 -10.34 14.60 7.91
C PRO A 55 -9.47 14.00 6.80
N VAL A 56 -8.26 14.54 6.65
CA VAL A 56 -7.23 13.97 5.77
C VAL A 56 -6.38 12.97 6.55
N VAL A 57 -6.20 11.76 6.03
CA VAL A 57 -5.30 10.76 6.62
C VAL A 57 -4.10 10.58 5.72
N LEU A 58 -2.90 10.66 6.29
CA LEU A 58 -1.64 10.47 5.57
C LEU A 58 -0.84 9.36 6.23
N GLU A 59 -0.09 8.62 5.41
CA GLU A 59 0.92 7.71 5.93
C GLU A 59 2.08 8.48 6.55
N ASN A 60 2.62 7.96 7.63
CA ASN A 60 3.94 8.31 8.13
C ASN A 60 4.95 7.30 7.54
N LEU A 61 5.47 7.59 6.34
CA LEU A 61 6.54 6.79 5.74
C LEU A 61 7.90 7.24 6.27
N ASP A 62 8.61 6.33 6.92
CA ASP A 62 10.03 6.47 7.22
C ASP A 62 10.82 5.58 6.23
N PHE A 63 11.37 6.20 5.17
CA PHE A 63 12.20 5.50 4.19
C PHE A 63 13.61 5.17 4.73
N GLY A 64 13.94 5.57 5.97
CA GLY A 64 15.27 5.43 6.55
C GLY A 64 15.55 4.07 7.19
N LYS A 65 14.53 3.35 7.68
CA LYS A 65 14.74 2.25 8.66
C LYS A 65 14.53 0.82 8.15
N ASP A 66 13.75 0.60 7.10
CA ASP A 66 13.41 -0.76 6.61
C ASP A 66 14.12 -1.11 5.27
N ARG A 67 15.35 -0.61 5.06
CA ARG A 67 16.15 -0.78 3.82
C ARG A 67 16.83 -2.14 3.65
N LEU A 68 16.47 -3.15 4.44
CA LEU A 68 16.97 -4.51 4.26
C LEU A 68 16.25 -5.11 3.04
N ASP A 69 16.98 -5.31 1.94
CA ASP A 69 16.55 -5.82 0.62
C ASP A 69 15.71 -4.87 -0.25
N THR A 70 16.31 -3.82 -0.80
CA THR A 70 15.67 -3.11 -1.94
C THR A 70 16.63 -2.82 -3.10
N ASN A 71 16.13 -3.03 -4.33
CA ASN A 71 16.88 -2.85 -5.57
C ASN A 71 17.36 -1.40 -5.74
N LYS A 72 18.59 -1.19 -6.26
CA LYS A 72 19.18 0.11 -6.59
C LYS A 72 18.23 1.05 -7.34
N LYS A 73 17.44 0.52 -8.29
CA LYS A 73 16.43 1.31 -9.05
C LYS A 73 15.32 1.84 -8.14
N PHE A 74 14.81 1.01 -7.23
CA PHE A 74 13.81 1.43 -6.26
C PHE A 74 14.38 2.46 -5.28
N ASN A 75 15.60 2.25 -4.79
CA ASN A 75 16.25 3.18 -3.87
C ASN A 75 16.42 4.58 -4.49
N ARG A 76 16.82 4.64 -5.77
CA ARG A 76 16.92 5.91 -6.52
C ARG A 76 15.55 6.58 -6.71
N MET A 77 14.52 5.80 -7.04
CA MET A 77 13.16 6.33 -7.16
C MET A 77 12.66 6.87 -5.81
N ALA A 78 12.84 6.11 -4.73
CA ALA A 78 12.41 6.49 -3.39
C ALA A 78 13.14 7.73 -2.86
N SER A 79 14.46 7.85 -3.11
CA SER A 79 15.22 9.05 -2.73
C SER A 79 14.80 10.30 -3.49
N ASN A 80 14.35 10.14 -4.74
CA ASN A 80 13.89 11.26 -5.58
C ASN A 80 12.43 11.63 -5.32
N PHE A 81 11.66 10.75 -4.66
CA PHE A 81 10.25 10.99 -4.41
C PHE A 81 10.08 11.96 -3.22
N PRO A 82 9.42 13.11 -3.40
CA PRO A 82 9.37 14.19 -2.41
C PRO A 82 8.31 13.94 -1.33
N PHE A 83 8.32 12.77 -0.69
CA PHE A 83 7.26 12.37 0.22
C PHE A 83 7.12 13.33 1.41
N THR A 84 8.21 13.63 2.10
CA THR A 84 8.20 14.56 3.26
C THR A 84 7.63 15.92 2.87
N LYS A 85 8.04 16.48 1.74
CA LYS A 85 7.51 17.75 1.23
C LYS A 85 6.02 17.70 0.92
N MET A 86 5.53 16.56 0.41
CA MET A 86 4.11 16.36 0.14
C MET A 86 3.30 16.31 1.44
N VAL A 87 3.75 15.53 2.42
CA VAL A 87 3.10 15.46 3.74
C VAL A 87 3.09 16.83 4.40
N GLU A 88 4.21 17.53 4.44
CA GLU A 88 4.31 18.88 4.99
C GLU A 88 3.37 19.86 4.29
N ALA A 89 3.32 19.84 2.95
CA ALA A 89 2.42 20.70 2.19
C ALA A 89 0.95 20.45 2.56
N VAL A 90 0.54 19.18 2.60
CA VAL A 90 -0.83 18.79 2.97
C VAL A 90 -1.15 19.21 4.40
N CYS A 91 -0.28 18.93 5.38
CA CYS A 91 -0.48 19.34 6.76
C CYS A 91 -0.60 20.87 6.89
N ARG A 92 0.29 21.64 6.25
CA ARG A 92 0.27 23.11 6.29
C ARG A 92 -1.02 23.67 5.71
N ARG A 93 -1.48 23.14 4.57
CA ARG A 93 -2.74 23.58 3.97
C ARG A 93 -3.94 23.14 4.81
N ALA A 94 -3.97 21.91 5.31
CA ALA A 94 -5.04 21.42 6.16
C ALA A 94 -5.23 22.31 7.40
N VAL A 95 -4.14 22.71 8.06
CA VAL A 95 -4.18 23.70 9.16
C VAL A 95 -4.75 25.04 8.69
N LYS A 96 -4.28 25.56 7.56
CA LYS A 96 -4.74 26.85 7.01
C LYS A 96 -6.24 26.85 6.71
N GLU A 97 -6.77 25.77 6.15
CA GLU A 97 -8.18 25.65 5.74
C GLU A 97 -9.07 25.06 6.86
N GLY A 98 -8.55 24.85 8.07
CA GLY A 98 -9.32 24.30 9.19
C GLY A 98 -9.74 22.84 9.03
N VAL A 99 -9.06 22.06 8.17
CA VAL A 99 -9.34 20.64 7.94
C VAL A 99 -8.50 19.78 8.89
N PRO A 100 -9.13 18.92 9.73
CA PRO A 100 -8.37 18.03 10.60
C PRO A 100 -7.57 17.01 9.79
N PHE A 101 -6.40 16.63 10.27
CA PHE A 101 -5.61 15.57 9.66
C PHE A 101 -4.99 14.63 10.69
N LYS A 102 -4.64 13.41 10.25
CA LYS A 102 -4.01 12.40 11.10
C LYS A 102 -2.92 11.67 10.33
N LEU A 103 -1.73 11.57 10.93
CA LEU A 103 -0.66 10.71 10.46
C LEU A 103 -0.85 9.31 11.05
N VAL A 104 -0.75 8.27 10.21
CA VAL A 104 -0.82 6.87 10.66
C VAL A 104 0.41 6.08 10.23
N PRO A 105 0.83 5.07 11.01
CA PRO A 105 1.90 4.17 10.59
C PRO A 105 1.59 3.53 9.24
N ALA A 106 2.54 3.55 8.31
CA ALA A 106 2.39 3.00 6.95
C ALA A 106 2.52 1.47 6.89
N ARG A 107 2.63 0.79 8.03
CA ARG A 107 3.09 -0.60 8.02
C ARG A 107 2.07 -1.52 7.33
N HIS A 108 2.58 -2.28 6.37
CA HIS A 108 1.86 -3.31 5.61
C HIS A 108 0.61 -2.82 4.85
N THR A 109 0.37 -1.52 4.70
CA THR A 109 -0.86 -0.97 4.09
C THR A 109 -1.06 -1.45 2.66
N SER A 110 -0.01 -1.49 1.85
CA SER A 110 -0.04 -2.02 0.48
C SER A 110 -0.30 -3.52 0.45
N THR A 111 0.26 -4.30 1.38
CA THR A 111 0.04 -5.74 1.47
C THR A 111 -1.38 -6.05 1.93
N ILE A 112 -1.87 -5.37 2.96
CA ILE A 112 -3.25 -5.47 3.44
C ILE A 112 -4.21 -5.11 2.31
N GLY A 113 -3.96 -3.99 1.63
CA GLY A 113 -4.72 -3.56 0.46
C GLY A 113 -4.78 -4.61 -0.64
N TYR A 114 -3.61 -5.15 -1.04
CA TYR A 114 -3.50 -6.18 -2.06
C TYR A 114 -4.34 -7.42 -1.73
N TRP A 115 -4.20 -7.97 -0.52
CA TRP A 115 -4.87 -9.22 -0.15
C TRP A 115 -6.35 -9.08 0.22
N LYS A 116 -6.81 -7.90 0.64
CA LYS A 116 -8.19 -7.74 1.15
C LYS A 116 -9.12 -6.94 0.24
N TYR A 117 -8.57 -5.93 -0.43
CA TYR A 117 -9.38 -4.85 -0.98
C TYR A 117 -9.19 -4.68 -2.48
N MET A 118 -8.02 -5.02 -3.03
CA MET A 118 -7.72 -4.84 -4.45
C MET A 118 -8.71 -5.60 -5.35
N GLU A 119 -8.85 -6.91 -5.15
CA GLU A 119 -9.78 -7.76 -5.90
C GLU A 119 -11.24 -7.43 -5.54
N ARG A 120 -11.55 -7.33 -4.24
CA ARG A 120 -12.91 -7.05 -3.73
C ARG A 120 -13.52 -5.78 -4.32
N TYR A 121 -12.71 -4.73 -4.49
CA TYR A 121 -13.17 -3.44 -4.98
C TYR A 121 -12.77 -3.18 -6.44
N ALA A 122 -12.08 -4.12 -7.11
CA ALA A 122 -11.55 -3.93 -8.46
C ALA A 122 -10.78 -2.61 -8.64
N VAL A 123 -9.96 -2.24 -7.66
CA VAL A 123 -9.17 -1.00 -7.66
C VAL A 123 -7.67 -1.28 -7.59
N PRO A 124 -6.80 -0.37 -8.05
CA PRO A 124 -5.36 -0.51 -7.90
C PRO A 124 -4.94 -0.62 -6.43
N VAL A 125 -3.79 -1.26 -6.21
CA VAL A 125 -3.21 -1.46 -4.86
C VAL A 125 -3.08 -0.14 -4.07
N HIS A 126 -2.84 0.99 -4.74
CA HIS A 126 -2.74 2.30 -4.08
C HIS A 126 -4.07 2.76 -3.47
N CYS A 127 -5.18 2.54 -4.19
CA CYS A 127 -6.53 2.82 -3.67
C CYS A 127 -6.86 1.87 -2.50
N ALA A 128 -6.55 0.59 -2.66
CA ALA A 128 -6.73 -0.41 -1.62
C ALA A 128 -5.89 -0.12 -0.35
N ALA A 129 -4.68 0.40 -0.51
CA ALA A 129 -3.83 0.87 0.58
C ALA A 129 -4.45 2.09 1.27
N ALA A 130 -4.96 3.08 0.50
CA ALA A 130 -5.68 4.25 1.03
C ALA A 130 -6.88 3.85 1.91
N LEU A 131 -7.64 2.83 1.51
CA LEU A 131 -8.71 2.29 2.37
C LEU A 131 -8.17 1.71 3.68
N SER A 132 -7.08 0.94 3.62
CA SER A 132 -6.44 0.35 4.81
C SER A 132 -5.96 1.44 5.79
N ILE A 133 -5.40 2.53 5.26
CA ILE A 133 -4.96 3.72 5.99
C ILE A 133 -6.15 4.41 6.69
N GLY A 134 -7.24 4.66 5.97
CA GLY A 134 -8.46 5.26 6.54
C GLY A 134 -9.05 4.41 7.66
N ARG A 135 -9.12 3.09 7.47
CA ARG A 135 -9.57 2.14 8.49
C ARG A 135 -8.69 2.15 9.73
N ARG A 136 -7.36 2.17 9.55
CA ARG A 136 -6.40 2.29 10.66
C ARG A 136 -6.58 3.60 11.43
N ALA A 137 -6.80 4.72 10.74
CA ALA A 137 -7.05 6.01 11.38
C ALA A 137 -8.30 6.00 12.27
N MET A 138 -9.33 5.25 11.87
CA MET A 138 -10.57 5.02 12.63
C MET A 138 -10.42 3.98 13.75
N GLY A 139 -9.25 3.36 13.94
CA GLY A 139 -9.01 2.38 15.01
C GLY A 139 -9.40 0.94 14.67
N PHE A 140 -9.73 0.63 13.41
CA PHE A 140 -10.03 -0.74 13.01
C PHE A 140 -8.74 -1.59 12.96
N LYS A 141 -8.79 -2.75 13.64
CA LYS A 141 -7.73 -3.76 13.56
C LYS A 141 -7.80 -4.52 12.23
N GLU A 142 -6.67 -4.69 11.56
CA GLU A 142 -6.60 -5.43 10.30
C GLU A 142 -6.56 -6.95 10.57
N ARG A 143 -7.75 -7.55 10.54
CA ARG A 143 -7.96 -8.98 10.72
C ARG A 143 -7.72 -9.75 9.42
N VAL A 144 -7.17 -10.95 9.56
CA VAL A 144 -7.14 -12.00 8.54
C VAL A 144 -8.54 -12.61 8.43
N THR A 145 -9.13 -12.57 7.25
CA THR A 145 -10.48 -13.08 7.00
C THR A 145 -10.49 -14.56 6.61
N LYS A 146 -11.67 -15.19 6.57
CA LYS A 146 -11.79 -16.59 6.12
C LYS A 146 -11.44 -16.72 4.64
N GLU A 147 -11.87 -15.77 3.83
CA GLU A 147 -11.63 -15.76 2.38
C GLU A 147 -10.12 -15.67 2.08
N MET A 148 -9.38 -14.84 2.83
CA MET A 148 -7.92 -14.79 2.72
C MET A 148 -7.26 -16.14 3.04
N LYS A 149 -7.72 -16.84 4.08
CA LYS A 149 -7.18 -18.16 4.44
C LYS A 149 -7.44 -19.18 3.35
N GLN A 150 -8.64 -19.16 2.76
CA GLN A 150 -9.00 -20.02 1.64
C GLN A 150 -8.15 -19.72 0.40
N LEU A 151 -7.88 -18.45 0.10
CA LEU A 151 -7.01 -18.06 -1.01
C LEU A 151 -5.56 -18.54 -0.81
N VAL A 152 -5.01 -18.41 0.40
CA VAL A 152 -3.66 -18.94 0.69
C VAL A 152 -3.64 -20.47 0.56
N ALA A 153 -4.70 -21.15 0.99
CA ALA A 153 -4.83 -22.60 0.84
C ALA A 153 -4.93 -23.04 -0.63
N SER A 154 -5.67 -22.31 -1.46
CA SER A 154 -5.78 -22.61 -2.90
C SER A 154 -4.45 -22.38 -3.62
N ILE A 155 -3.73 -21.30 -3.29
CA ILE A 155 -2.37 -21.05 -3.79
C ILE A 155 -1.44 -22.22 -3.42
N LYS A 156 -1.48 -22.68 -2.16
CA LYS A 156 -0.67 -23.82 -1.69
C LYS A 156 -0.99 -25.11 -2.48
N GLN A 157 -2.27 -25.39 -2.72
CA GLN A 157 -2.70 -26.55 -3.51
C GLN A 157 -2.27 -26.45 -4.98
N ASN A 158 -2.44 -25.28 -5.60
CA ASN A 158 -2.06 -25.04 -6.99
C ASN A 158 -0.55 -25.19 -7.20
N LEU A 159 0.25 -24.67 -6.26
CA LEU A 159 1.71 -24.82 -6.28
C LEU A 159 2.14 -26.28 -6.12
N ALA A 160 1.42 -27.06 -5.31
CA ALA A 160 1.68 -28.50 -5.16
C ALA A 160 1.35 -29.28 -6.43
N ARG A 161 0.24 -28.96 -7.11
CA ARG A 161 -0.17 -29.60 -8.38
C ARG A 161 0.77 -29.33 -9.54
N LYS A 162 1.41 -28.16 -9.56
CA LYS A 162 2.37 -27.77 -10.61
C LYS A 162 3.73 -28.49 -10.50
N VAL A 163 3.99 -29.22 -9.42
CA VAL A 163 5.21 -30.04 -9.30
C VAL A 163 5.00 -31.30 -10.13
N ASN A 164 5.64 -31.38 -11.29
CA ASN A 164 5.67 -32.61 -12.09
C ASN A 164 6.61 -33.62 -11.40
N PRO A 165 6.17 -34.84 -11.05
CA PRO A 165 7.02 -35.79 -10.34
C PRO A 165 8.26 -36.22 -11.15
N ASP A 166 8.18 -36.15 -12.48
CA ASP A 166 9.22 -36.66 -13.38
C ASP A 166 10.27 -35.62 -13.82
N THR A 167 10.00 -34.32 -13.66
CA THR A 167 10.94 -33.23 -13.97
C THR A 167 10.76 -32.04 -13.03
N PRO A 168 11.52 -31.95 -11.92
CA PRO A 168 11.53 -30.76 -11.08
C PRO A 168 12.34 -29.66 -11.76
N GLY A 169 11.73 -28.92 -12.69
CA GLY A 169 12.36 -27.75 -13.29
C GLY A 169 12.69 -26.69 -12.25
N GLU A 170 13.93 -26.19 -12.21
CA GLU A 170 14.28 -25.03 -11.39
C GLU A 170 13.45 -23.82 -11.84
N GLY A 171 12.57 -23.34 -10.95
CA GLY A 171 11.70 -22.19 -11.21
C GLY A 171 10.23 -22.52 -11.42
N GLU A 172 9.86 -23.81 -11.56
CA GLU A 172 8.46 -24.23 -11.65
C GLU A 172 7.99 -24.92 -10.35
N GLY A 173 6.86 -24.46 -9.81
CA GLY A 173 6.23 -25.06 -8.62
C GLY A 173 6.75 -24.56 -7.27
N MET A 174 6.67 -25.42 -6.24
CA MET A 174 6.88 -25.04 -4.84
C MET A 174 8.36 -24.99 -4.42
N THR A 175 9.02 -23.86 -4.66
CA THR A 175 10.42 -23.63 -4.23
C THR A 175 10.60 -23.78 -2.72
N ARG A 176 11.84 -24.06 -2.26
CA ARG A 176 12.16 -24.18 -0.82
C ARG A 176 11.79 -22.92 -0.03
N GLY A 177 12.02 -21.74 -0.61
CA GLY A 177 11.68 -20.44 -0.01
C GLY A 177 10.17 -20.26 0.14
N VAL A 178 9.41 -20.55 -0.92
CA VAL A 178 7.93 -20.48 -0.90
C VAL A 178 7.35 -21.49 0.09
N ARG A 179 7.88 -22.73 0.13
CA ARG A 179 7.48 -23.75 1.11
C ARG A 179 7.73 -23.30 2.55
N ALA A 180 8.87 -22.69 2.82
CA ALA A 180 9.17 -22.14 4.15
C ALA A 180 8.25 -20.97 4.50
N CYS A 181 7.95 -20.08 3.55
CA CYS A 181 7.00 -18.98 3.72
C CYS A 181 5.59 -19.50 4.07
N LEU A 182 5.07 -20.47 3.30
CA LEU A 182 3.76 -21.06 3.54
C LEU A 182 3.67 -21.75 4.90
N ARG A 183 4.73 -22.45 5.36
CA ARG A 183 4.76 -23.02 6.72
C ARG A 183 4.68 -21.96 7.81
N ARG A 184 5.33 -20.80 7.64
CA ARG A 184 5.20 -19.68 8.59
C ARG A 184 3.78 -19.09 8.56
N LEU A 185 3.19 -18.96 7.37
CA LEU A 185 1.83 -18.46 7.19
C LEU A 185 0.79 -19.37 7.86
N ASP A 186 0.91 -20.70 7.74
CA ASP A 186 0.00 -21.66 8.38
C ASP A 186 -0.13 -21.38 9.89
N ARG A 187 0.99 -21.13 10.58
CA ARG A 187 1.00 -20.78 12.00
C ARG A 187 0.46 -19.36 12.26
N LYS A 188 0.94 -18.36 11.51
CA LYS A 188 0.63 -16.95 11.78
C LYS A 188 -0.83 -16.59 11.45
N LEU A 189 -1.42 -17.15 10.39
CA LEU A 189 -2.81 -16.89 9.99
C LEU A 189 -3.82 -17.37 11.04
N LEU A 190 -3.47 -18.40 11.83
CA LEU A 190 -4.30 -18.89 12.93
C LEU A 190 -4.29 -17.92 14.12
N LEU A 191 -3.11 -17.42 14.49
CA LEU A 191 -2.91 -16.63 15.71
C LEU A 191 -3.18 -15.13 15.53
N HIS A 192 -2.98 -14.58 14.32
CA HIS A 192 -2.93 -13.14 14.05
C HIS A 192 -4.10 -12.34 14.65
N ASN A 193 -5.33 -12.84 14.51
CA ASN A 193 -6.51 -12.12 14.94
C ASN A 193 -6.61 -11.98 16.47
N GLY A 194 -5.95 -12.85 17.24
CA GLY A 194 -5.87 -12.78 18.70
C GLY A 194 -4.73 -11.89 19.22
N LEU A 195 -3.82 -11.43 18.35
CA LEU A 195 -2.67 -10.63 18.76
C LEU A 195 -3.08 -9.17 19.07
N PRO A 196 -2.37 -8.48 19.99
CA PRO A 196 -2.52 -7.04 20.21
C PRO A 196 -2.11 -6.23 18.96
N PRO A 197 -2.60 -4.99 18.81
CA PRO A 197 -2.33 -4.16 17.63
C PRO A 197 -0.86 -4.03 17.26
N TRP A 198 0.02 -3.77 18.23
CA TRP A 198 1.45 -3.61 17.98
C TRP A 198 2.12 -4.87 17.41
N GLN A 199 1.60 -6.07 17.70
CA GLN A 199 2.09 -7.33 17.12
C GLN A 199 1.51 -7.58 15.73
N GLN A 200 0.24 -7.23 15.50
CA GLN A 200 -0.36 -7.29 14.16
C GLN A 200 0.38 -6.35 13.19
N GLU A 201 0.82 -5.21 13.71
CA GLU A 201 1.59 -4.19 13.02
C GLU A 201 3.11 -4.32 13.25
N ALA A 202 3.62 -5.49 13.63
CA ALA A 202 5.05 -5.73 13.68
C ALA A 202 5.64 -5.93 12.28
N TYR A 203 6.93 -5.63 12.08
CA TYR A 203 7.60 -5.81 10.78
C TYR A 203 7.49 -7.26 10.28
N TYR A 204 7.69 -8.26 11.13
CA TYR A 204 7.61 -9.68 10.81
C TYR A 204 6.23 -10.32 11.11
N SER A 205 5.15 -9.53 11.12
CA SER A 205 3.79 -10.07 11.30
C SER A 205 3.35 -10.93 10.10
N VAL A 206 2.14 -11.48 10.14
CA VAL A 206 1.60 -12.30 9.03
C VAL A 206 1.64 -11.57 7.69
N TRP A 207 1.48 -10.24 7.72
CA TRP A 207 1.50 -9.40 6.54
C TRP A 207 2.86 -9.41 5.84
N HIS A 208 3.97 -9.56 6.57
CA HIS A 208 5.28 -9.70 5.96
C HIS A 208 5.39 -10.96 5.11
N ASP A 209 4.99 -12.11 5.65
CA ASP A 209 5.05 -13.37 4.90
C ASP A 209 4.06 -13.35 3.74
N LEU A 210 2.89 -12.72 3.89
CA LEU A 210 1.94 -12.50 2.80
C LEU A 210 2.52 -11.61 1.68
N LYS A 211 3.35 -10.62 2.03
CA LYS A 211 4.09 -9.82 1.05
C LYS A 211 5.10 -10.69 0.29
N GLN A 212 5.88 -11.49 1.00
CA GLN A 212 6.87 -12.38 0.38
C GLN A 212 6.20 -13.41 -0.55
N LEU A 213 5.08 -14.00 -0.11
CA LEU A 213 4.31 -14.90 -0.96
C LEU A 213 3.81 -14.19 -2.23
N ALA A 214 3.22 -13.00 -2.10
CA ALA A 214 2.73 -12.24 -3.25
C ALA A 214 3.86 -11.84 -4.23
N LEU A 215 5.07 -11.55 -3.74
CA LEU A 215 6.23 -11.27 -4.58
C LEU A 215 6.74 -12.51 -5.31
N SER A 216 6.68 -13.68 -4.68
CA SER A 216 7.13 -14.96 -5.28
C SER A 216 6.19 -15.53 -6.34
N LEU A 217 4.96 -14.99 -6.45
CA LEU A 217 3.94 -15.41 -7.42
C LEU A 217 3.93 -14.54 -8.68
N ARG A 218 4.80 -13.55 -8.76
CA ARG A 218 4.99 -12.68 -9.94
C ARG A 218 6.10 -13.24 -10.81
#